data_AF-A0A931QDB4-F1
#
_entry.id   AF-A0A931QDB4-F1
#
_cell.length_a   1.000
_cell.length_b   1.000
_cell.length_c   1.000
_cell.angle_alpha   90.00
_cell.angle_beta   90.00
_cell.angle_gamma   90.00
#
_symmetry.space_group_name_H-M   'P 1'
#
loop_
_entity.id
_entity.type
_entity.pdbx_description
1 polymer ?
#
loop_
_entity_poly.entity_id
_entity_poly.type
_entity_poly.pdbx_seq_one_letter_code
_entity_poly.pdbx_strand_id
1 'polypeptide(L)'
;WRDVPLRSRLEGLTGLPTFVDNDAKALALGEGWVGAARGIDNFVAMVVSTGVGGGIVLNGNLLDGADGNAGHIGHVTVCPDGRLCACGARGCLEAEASGSAIKAITGRAAEFADAGTMARTGRLVGQAVASVANLLDLRLAVVAGSVALGYGEAFFRAAQAEIDERARLAFSAGARIMPAGLGDAGPLIGAAAVGWRGLREPSDG
;
A
#
# COMPACT_ATOMS: atom_id res chain seq x y z
N TRP A 1 1.42 10.63 15.11
CA TRP A 1 2.05 10.76 16.45
C TRP A 1 3.28 11.65 16.32
N ARG A 2 3.81 12.25 17.39
CA ARG A 2 5.05 13.04 17.35
C ARG A 2 6.00 12.56 18.45
N ASP A 3 7.21 12.18 18.07
CA ASP A 3 8.31 11.80 18.97
C ASP A 3 7.90 10.80 20.07
N VAL A 4 7.12 9.78 19.69
CA VAL A 4 6.71 8.71 20.59
C VAL A 4 7.74 7.58 20.49
N PRO A 5 8.53 7.30 21.54
CA PRO A 5 9.54 6.25 21.50
C PRO A 5 8.88 4.87 21.70
N LEU A 6 8.08 4.45 20.71
CA LEU A 6 7.24 3.26 20.79
C LEU A 6 8.06 2.00 21.04
N ARG A 7 9.18 1.85 20.32
CA ARG A 7 10.09 0.71 20.44
C ARG A 7 10.58 0.54 21.87
N SER A 8 11.28 1.54 22.42
CA SER A 8 11.87 1.42 23.76
C SER A 8 10.83 1.28 24.87
N ARG A 9 9.63 1.87 24.70
CA ARG A 9 8.51 1.64 25.63
C ARG A 9 8.05 0.20 25.61
N LEU A 10 7.90 -0.41 24.43
CA LEU A 10 7.49 -1.81 24.30
C LEU A 10 8.58 -2.77 24.79
N GLU A 11 9.86 -2.49 24.51
CA GLU A 11 11.00 -3.27 25.03
C GLU A 11 11.04 -3.22 26.55
N GLY A 12 10.89 -2.04 27.15
CA GLY A 12 10.86 -1.89 28.61
C GLY A 12 9.70 -2.62 29.28
N LEU A 13 8.56 -2.76 28.59
CA LEU A 13 7.37 -3.47 29.12
C LEU A 13 7.44 -4.99 28.95
N THR A 14 8.10 -5.47 27.88
CA THR A 14 8.08 -6.90 27.51
C THR A 14 9.38 -7.62 27.85
N GLY A 15 10.50 -6.90 27.96
CA GLY A 15 11.84 -7.49 28.06
C GLY A 15 12.30 -8.19 26.77
N LEU A 16 11.59 -8.00 25.66
CA LEU A 16 11.87 -8.65 24.38
C LEU A 16 12.35 -7.63 23.34
N PRO A 17 13.23 -8.03 22.39
CA PRO A 17 13.57 -7.20 21.24
C PRO A 17 12.30 -6.76 20.51
N THR A 18 12.14 -5.45 20.28
CA THR A 18 10.97 -4.91 19.59
C THR A 18 11.38 -4.26 18.29
N PHE A 19 10.62 -4.52 17.23
CA PHE A 19 10.79 -3.91 15.92
C PHE A 19 9.50 -3.19 15.54
N VAL A 20 9.63 -2.03 14.90
CA VAL A 20 8.50 -1.16 14.53
C VAL A 20 8.68 -0.76 13.08
N ASP A 21 7.61 -0.88 12.30
CA ASP A 21 7.53 -0.39 10.93
C ASP A 21 6.12 0.15 10.66
N ASN A 22 5.92 0.77 9.50
CA ASN A 22 4.63 1.22 9.01
C ASN A 22 3.69 0.03 8.72
N ASP A 23 2.39 0.25 8.85
CA ASP A 23 1.33 -0.75 8.65
C ASP A 23 1.30 -1.33 7.21
N ALA A 24 1.48 -0.51 6.18
CA ALA A 24 1.51 -0.97 4.80
C ALA A 24 2.83 -1.71 4.46
N LYS A 25 3.94 -1.33 5.10
CA LYS A 25 5.21 -2.08 5.05
C LYS A 25 5.08 -3.45 5.74
N ALA A 26 4.42 -3.50 6.89
CA ALA A 26 4.08 -4.74 7.58
C ALA A 26 3.15 -5.62 6.73
N LEU A 27 2.15 -5.04 6.04
CA LEU A 27 1.34 -5.77 5.06
C LEU A 27 2.21 -6.39 3.96
N ALA A 28 3.12 -5.63 3.36
CA ALA A 28 4.00 -6.13 2.30
C ALA A 28 4.82 -7.33 2.75
N LEU A 29 5.43 -7.26 3.94
CA LEU A 29 6.16 -8.37 4.54
C LEU A 29 5.26 -9.59 4.80
N GLY A 30 4.07 -9.37 5.36
CA GLY A 30 3.13 -10.46 5.62
C GLY A 30 2.67 -11.17 4.34
N GLU A 31 2.29 -10.39 3.33
CA GLU A 31 1.82 -10.91 2.04
C GLU A 31 2.92 -11.67 1.29
N GLY A 32 4.17 -11.23 1.38
CA GLY A 32 5.33 -11.97 0.86
C GLY A 32 5.68 -13.22 1.66
N TRP A 33 5.43 -13.22 2.97
CA TRP A 33 5.75 -14.34 3.85
C TRP A 33 4.80 -15.52 3.67
N VAL A 34 3.49 -15.30 3.87
CA VAL A 34 2.47 -16.36 3.87
C VAL A 34 1.17 -15.97 3.14
N GLY A 35 1.13 -14.79 2.50
CA GLY A 35 -0.06 -14.28 1.81
C GLY A 35 -0.02 -14.41 0.28
N ALA A 36 -0.68 -13.48 -0.39
CA ALA A 36 -0.91 -13.47 -1.83
C ALA A 36 0.36 -13.27 -2.67
N ALA A 37 1.42 -12.73 -2.09
CA ALA A 37 2.72 -12.53 -2.75
C ALA A 37 3.75 -13.61 -2.39
N ARG A 38 3.35 -14.72 -1.76
CA ARG A 38 4.26 -15.80 -1.40
C ARG A 38 4.98 -16.35 -2.64
N GLY A 39 6.31 -16.37 -2.59
CA GLY A 39 7.17 -16.83 -3.69
C GLY A 39 7.37 -15.81 -4.80
N ILE A 40 6.94 -14.56 -4.60
CA ILE A 40 7.19 -13.44 -5.51
C ILE A 40 8.16 -12.48 -4.85
N ASP A 41 9.31 -12.26 -5.48
CA ASP A 41 10.39 -11.46 -4.91
C ASP A 41 10.28 -9.96 -5.23
N ASN A 42 9.44 -9.59 -6.21
CA ASN A 42 9.31 -8.22 -6.69
C ASN A 42 7.82 -7.84 -6.78
N PHE A 43 7.33 -7.06 -5.83
CA PHE A 43 5.94 -6.61 -5.79
C PHE A 43 5.76 -5.34 -4.97
N VAL A 44 4.61 -4.69 -5.16
CA VAL A 44 4.12 -3.63 -4.27
C VAL A 44 2.91 -4.16 -3.51
N ALA A 45 2.84 -3.90 -2.21
CA ALA A 45 1.61 -4.06 -1.44
C ALA A 45 1.12 -2.69 -0.99
N MET A 46 -0.19 -2.49 -0.95
CA MET A 46 -0.76 -1.21 -0.54
C MET A 46 -2.06 -1.38 0.23
N VAL A 47 -2.35 -0.40 1.08
CA VAL A 47 -3.60 -0.29 1.82
C VAL A 47 -4.39 0.88 1.25
N VAL A 48 -5.61 0.64 0.79
CA VAL A 48 -6.56 1.70 0.42
C VAL A 48 -7.74 1.64 1.40
N SER A 49 -7.71 2.53 2.38
CA SER A 49 -8.63 2.57 3.51
C SER A 49 -8.92 4.03 3.87
N THR A 50 -8.89 4.42 5.15
CA THR A 50 -9.00 5.83 5.59
C THR A 50 -7.97 6.74 4.91
N GLY A 51 -6.75 6.22 4.70
CA GLY A 51 -5.66 6.81 3.92
C GLY A 51 -5.15 5.85 2.84
N VAL A 52 -4.00 6.15 2.23
CA VAL A 52 -3.33 5.27 1.28
C VAL A 52 -1.86 5.09 1.65
N GLY A 53 -1.48 3.87 2.02
CA GLY A 53 -0.11 3.49 2.35
C GLY A 53 0.43 2.41 1.42
N GLY A 54 1.75 2.23 1.36
CA GLY A 54 2.37 1.17 0.57
C GLY A 54 3.68 0.65 1.16
N GLY A 55 4.05 -0.54 0.71
CA GLY A 55 5.35 -1.16 0.93
C GLY A 55 5.80 -1.83 -0.36
N ILE A 56 7.08 -1.71 -0.69
CA ILE A 56 7.66 -2.25 -1.93
C ILE A 56 8.68 -3.31 -1.55
N VAL A 57 8.60 -4.47 -2.17
CA VAL A 57 9.57 -5.56 -2.02
C VAL A 57 10.31 -5.73 -3.34
N LEU A 58 11.63 -5.72 -3.28
CA LEU A 58 12.54 -5.96 -4.40
C LEU A 58 13.59 -7.00 -4.02
N ASN A 59 13.80 -7.98 -4.89
CA ASN A 59 14.70 -9.11 -4.65
C ASN A 59 14.44 -9.79 -3.29
N GLY A 60 13.17 -9.93 -2.92
CA GLY A 60 12.74 -10.54 -1.64
C GLY A 60 12.92 -9.65 -0.42
N ASN A 61 13.46 -8.44 -0.57
CA ASN A 61 13.73 -7.51 0.52
C ASN A 61 12.80 -6.31 0.48
N LEU A 62 12.30 -5.90 1.64
CA LEU A 62 11.53 -4.69 1.75
C LEU A 62 12.43 -3.48 1.49
N LEU A 63 11.99 -2.60 0.61
CA LEU A 63 12.67 -1.35 0.33
C LEU A 63 12.39 -0.38 1.48
N ASP A 64 13.42 -0.07 2.28
CA ASP A 64 13.32 0.88 3.38
C ASP A 64 13.58 2.33 2.95
N GLY A 65 14.43 2.54 1.94
CA GLY A 65 14.89 3.89 1.58
C GLY A 65 15.85 4.48 2.62
N ALA A 66 16.34 5.70 2.36
CA ALA A 66 17.39 6.30 3.19
C ALA A 66 16.97 6.50 4.66
N ASP A 67 15.72 6.92 4.89
CA ASP A 67 15.18 7.23 6.23
C ASP A 67 14.10 6.22 6.68
N GLY A 68 14.02 5.04 6.05
CA GLY A 68 13.01 4.02 6.38
C GLY A 68 11.60 4.27 5.79
N ASN A 69 11.43 5.34 5.01
CA ASN A 69 10.16 5.84 4.49
C ASN A 69 9.88 5.48 3.01
N ALA A 70 10.60 4.55 2.39
CA ALA A 70 10.25 4.14 1.02
C ALA A 70 8.86 3.45 0.97
N GLY A 71 8.18 3.56 -0.17
CA GLY A 71 6.88 2.90 -0.39
C GLY A 71 5.64 3.77 -0.19
N HIS A 72 5.76 5.07 0.09
CA HIS A 72 4.64 6.02 0.23
C HIS A 72 3.90 6.33 -1.09
N ILE A 73 3.36 5.30 -1.75
CA ILE A 73 2.64 5.38 -3.03
C ILE A 73 1.39 6.28 -2.95
N GLY A 74 0.80 6.47 -1.76
CA GLY A 74 -0.30 7.40 -1.53
C GLY A 74 0.02 8.85 -1.91
N HIS A 75 1.30 9.23 -1.99
CA HIS A 75 1.72 10.58 -2.36
C HIS A 75 2.14 10.73 -3.83
N VAL A 76 2.05 9.67 -4.65
CA VAL A 76 2.20 9.78 -6.10
C VAL A 76 1.06 10.65 -6.65
N THR A 77 1.42 11.62 -7.50
CA THR A 77 0.45 12.48 -8.16
C THR A 77 -0.30 11.72 -9.27
N VAL A 78 -1.60 11.53 -9.09
CA VAL A 78 -2.50 10.91 -10.07
C VAL A 78 -3.44 11.92 -10.74
N CYS A 79 -3.58 13.11 -10.15
CA CYS A 79 -4.40 14.20 -10.69
C CYS A 79 -3.66 15.53 -10.51
N PRO A 80 -2.82 15.99 -11.45
CA PRO A 80 -1.95 17.17 -11.25
C PRO A 80 -2.68 18.42 -10.72
N ASP A 81 -3.87 18.71 -11.25
CA ASP A 81 -4.71 19.85 -10.82
C ASP A 81 -5.69 19.49 -9.69
N GLY A 82 -5.46 18.35 -9.05
CA GLY A 82 -6.32 17.76 -8.03
C GLY A 82 -6.26 18.45 -6.67
N ARG A 83 -6.86 17.78 -5.68
CA ARG A 83 -7.04 18.27 -4.32
C ARG A 83 -5.71 18.48 -3.59
N LEU A 84 -5.71 19.41 -2.65
CA LEU A 84 -4.59 19.61 -1.72
C LEU A 84 -4.45 18.38 -0.81
N CYS A 85 -3.25 17.82 -0.75
CA CYS A 85 -2.90 16.73 0.15
C CYS A 85 -2.37 17.28 1.48
N ALA A 86 -2.52 16.52 2.56
CA ALA A 86 -1.96 16.86 3.86
C ALA A 86 -0.41 16.97 3.84
N CYS A 87 0.26 16.32 2.87
CA CYS A 87 1.71 16.47 2.67
C CYS A 87 2.12 17.83 2.07
N GLY A 88 1.16 18.67 1.64
CA GLY A 88 1.40 19.98 1.05
C GLY A 88 1.40 20.01 -0.49
N ALA A 89 1.50 18.84 -1.14
CA ALA A 89 1.38 18.72 -2.60
C ALA A 89 -0.08 18.70 -3.09
N ARG A 90 -0.28 18.66 -4.40
CA ARG A 90 -1.60 18.51 -5.05
C ARG A 90 -1.70 17.21 -5.81
N GLY A 91 -2.90 16.63 -5.81
CA GLY A 91 -3.20 15.51 -6.70
C GLY A 91 -2.68 14.16 -6.26
N CYS A 92 -2.17 14.05 -5.03
CA CYS A 92 -1.72 12.78 -4.46
C CYS A 92 -2.86 11.76 -4.47
N LEU A 93 -2.52 10.49 -4.74
CA LEU A 93 -3.48 9.38 -4.73
C LEU A 93 -4.33 9.36 -3.44
N GLU A 94 -3.71 9.55 -2.27
CA GLU A 94 -4.42 9.61 -0.99
C GLU A 94 -5.47 10.73 -0.94
N ALA A 95 -5.14 11.90 -1.49
CA ALA A 95 -6.03 13.06 -1.50
C ALA A 95 -7.22 12.89 -2.45
N GLU A 96 -7.16 11.91 -3.36
CA GLU A 96 -8.16 11.66 -4.40
C GLU A 96 -8.97 10.37 -4.21
N ALA A 97 -8.37 9.35 -3.59
CA ALA A 97 -8.86 7.97 -3.60
C ALA A 97 -8.98 7.33 -2.20
N SER A 98 -8.49 7.98 -1.14
CA SER A 98 -8.69 7.47 0.23
C SER A 98 -10.16 7.57 0.67
N GLY A 99 -10.55 6.79 1.67
CA GLY A 99 -11.88 6.90 2.26
C GLY A 99 -12.17 8.29 2.83
N SER A 100 -11.16 8.96 3.40
CA SER A 100 -11.28 10.36 3.84
C SER A 100 -11.51 11.31 2.67
N ALA A 101 -10.79 11.12 1.56
CA ALA A 101 -10.98 11.90 0.34
C ALA A 101 -12.37 11.69 -0.27
N ILE A 102 -12.81 10.44 -0.38
CA ILE A 102 -14.14 10.08 -0.91
C ILE A 102 -15.24 10.73 -0.09
N LYS A 103 -15.14 10.72 1.25
CA LYS A 103 -16.08 11.43 2.12
C LYS A 103 -16.07 12.94 1.89
N ALA A 104 -14.89 13.53 1.74
CA ALA A 104 -14.76 14.95 1.47
C ALA A 104 -15.22 15.38 0.06
N ILE A 105 -15.23 14.46 -0.91
CA ILE A 105 -15.68 14.70 -2.29
C ILE A 105 -17.19 14.51 -2.43
N THR A 106 -17.73 13.43 -1.85
CA THR A 106 -19.12 13.00 -2.07
C THR A 106 -20.07 13.41 -0.95
N GLY A 107 -19.53 13.83 0.21
CA GLY A 107 -20.31 14.09 1.42
C GLY A 107 -20.76 12.83 2.17
N ARG A 108 -20.41 11.63 1.68
CA ARG A 108 -20.84 10.34 2.27
C ARG A 108 -19.64 9.47 2.64
N ALA A 109 -19.77 8.63 3.68
CA ALA A 109 -18.73 7.67 3.99
C ALA A 109 -18.45 6.76 2.77
N ALA A 110 -17.19 6.34 2.62
CA ALA A 110 -16.73 5.61 1.44
C ALA A 110 -17.52 4.32 1.18
N GLU A 111 -18.00 3.66 2.24
CA GLU A 111 -18.87 2.46 2.16
C GLU A 111 -20.19 2.70 1.39
N PHE A 112 -20.64 3.96 1.26
CA PHE A 112 -21.86 4.35 0.55
C PHE A 112 -21.59 5.02 -0.80
N ALA A 113 -20.38 4.87 -1.35
CA ALA A 113 -20.03 5.39 -2.66
C ALA A 113 -20.89 4.75 -3.76
N ASP A 114 -21.18 5.50 -4.82
CA ASP A 114 -21.80 4.95 -6.02
C ASP A 114 -20.78 4.20 -6.90
N ALA A 115 -21.29 3.42 -7.86
CA ALA A 115 -20.44 2.64 -8.77
C ALA A 115 -19.45 3.51 -9.57
N GLY A 116 -19.81 4.75 -9.89
CA GLY A 116 -18.94 5.69 -10.60
C GLY A 116 -17.73 6.09 -9.76
N THR A 117 -17.95 6.36 -8.48
CA THR A 117 -16.92 6.66 -7.49
C THR A 117 -16.04 5.44 -7.25
N MET A 118 -16.63 4.26 -7.06
CA MET A 118 -15.88 3.00 -6.89
C MET A 118 -14.93 2.75 -8.06
N ALA A 119 -15.43 2.86 -9.30
CA ALA A 119 -14.64 2.67 -10.51
C ALA A 119 -13.58 3.78 -10.68
N ARG A 120 -13.89 5.04 -10.32
CA ARG A 120 -12.92 6.15 -10.35
C ARG A 120 -11.76 5.88 -9.38
N THR A 121 -12.05 5.44 -8.16
CA THR A 121 -11.04 5.06 -7.17
C THR A 121 -10.15 3.94 -7.71
N GLY A 122 -10.75 2.90 -8.31
CA GLY A 122 -10.01 1.84 -8.98
C GLY A 122 -9.06 2.36 -10.07
N ARG A 123 -9.54 3.19 -10.99
CA ARG A 123 -8.70 3.81 -12.03
C ARG A 123 -7.52 4.56 -11.42
N LEU A 124 -7.74 5.47 -10.47
CA LEU A 124 -6.67 6.25 -9.86
C LEU A 124 -5.61 5.38 -9.18
N VAL A 125 -6.02 4.31 -8.48
CA VAL A 125 -5.07 3.34 -7.92
C VAL A 125 -4.31 2.64 -9.04
N GLY A 126 -4.98 2.21 -10.11
CA GLY A 126 -4.34 1.63 -11.29
C GLY A 126 -3.30 2.55 -11.94
N GLN A 127 -3.55 3.87 -11.99
CA GLN A 127 -2.59 4.86 -12.50
C GLN A 127 -1.30 4.89 -11.68
N ALA A 128 -1.43 4.91 -10.36
CA ALA A 128 -0.29 4.89 -9.45
C ALA A 128 0.48 3.57 -9.54
N VAL A 129 -0.23 2.43 -9.52
CA VAL A 129 0.37 1.10 -9.66
C VAL A 129 1.11 0.97 -10.98
N ALA A 130 0.53 1.42 -12.10
CA ALA A 130 1.20 1.39 -13.40
C ALA A 130 2.50 2.22 -13.41
N SER A 131 2.48 3.38 -12.75
CA SER A 131 3.67 4.24 -12.63
C SER A 131 4.78 3.54 -11.84
N VAL A 132 4.44 2.90 -10.72
CA VAL A 132 5.39 2.14 -9.91
C VAL A 132 5.89 0.90 -10.66
N ALA A 133 5.00 0.16 -11.33
CA ALA A 133 5.36 -1.00 -12.15
C ALA A 133 6.34 -0.64 -13.27
N ASN A 134 6.10 0.48 -13.97
CA ASN A 134 7.00 0.99 -15.00
C ASN A 134 8.35 1.46 -14.43
N LEU A 135 8.36 2.02 -13.22
CA LEU A 135 9.57 2.55 -12.61
C LEU A 135 10.47 1.46 -12.03
N LEU A 136 9.87 0.40 -11.46
CA LEU A 136 10.56 -0.56 -10.59
C LEU A 136 10.55 -1.99 -11.12
N ASP A 137 10.08 -2.21 -12.37
CA ASP A 137 9.97 -3.54 -12.95
C ASP A 137 9.14 -4.51 -12.08
N LEU A 138 7.91 -4.08 -11.77
CA LEU A 138 6.98 -4.87 -10.96
C LEU A 138 5.85 -5.42 -11.81
N ARG A 139 5.47 -6.68 -11.53
CA ARG A 139 4.35 -7.36 -12.20
C ARG A 139 3.20 -7.71 -11.26
N LEU A 140 3.33 -7.40 -9.97
CA LEU A 140 2.32 -7.69 -8.96
C LEU A 140 2.10 -6.50 -8.03
N ALA A 141 0.83 -6.14 -7.87
CA ALA A 141 0.32 -5.26 -6.83
C ALA A 141 -0.71 -6.00 -5.98
N VAL A 142 -0.48 -6.05 -4.67
CA VAL A 142 -1.40 -6.63 -3.69
C VAL A 142 -2.10 -5.50 -2.93
N VAL A 143 -3.42 -5.52 -2.85
CA VAL A 143 -4.20 -4.41 -2.27
C VAL A 143 -5.08 -4.90 -1.12
N ALA A 144 -4.89 -4.30 0.05
CA ALA A 144 -5.75 -4.45 1.20
C ALA A 144 -6.53 -3.14 1.48
N GLY A 145 -7.29 -3.14 2.57
CA GLY A 145 -7.98 -1.96 3.08
C GLY A 145 -9.46 -1.94 2.71
N SER A 146 -10.25 -1.33 3.59
CA SER A 146 -11.72 -1.40 3.54
C SER A 146 -12.31 -0.77 2.29
N VAL A 147 -11.66 0.22 1.68
CA VAL A 147 -12.15 0.85 0.45
C VAL A 147 -11.95 -0.09 -0.74
N ALA A 148 -10.74 -0.58 -0.97
CA ALA A 148 -10.47 -1.47 -2.11
C ALA A 148 -11.25 -2.79 -1.99
N LEU A 149 -11.19 -3.44 -0.82
CA LEU A 149 -11.87 -4.71 -0.60
C LEU A 149 -13.40 -4.55 -0.56
N GLY A 150 -13.90 -3.47 0.03
CA GLY A 150 -15.33 -3.17 0.09
C GLY A 150 -15.94 -2.83 -1.28
N TYR A 151 -15.17 -2.24 -2.19
CA TYR A 151 -15.63 -1.95 -3.57
C TYR A 151 -15.54 -3.17 -4.49
N GLY A 152 -14.71 -4.14 -4.14
CA GLY A 152 -14.63 -5.44 -4.82
C GLY A 152 -14.40 -5.31 -6.32
N GLU A 153 -15.17 -6.05 -7.11
CA GLU A 153 -14.96 -6.19 -8.56
C GLU A 153 -14.96 -4.84 -9.30
N ALA A 154 -15.81 -3.89 -8.91
CA ALA A 154 -15.87 -2.57 -9.55
C ALA A 154 -14.54 -1.81 -9.44
N PHE A 155 -13.88 -1.93 -8.30
CA PHE A 155 -12.56 -1.34 -8.06
C PHE A 155 -11.47 -2.12 -8.82
N PHE A 156 -11.37 -3.43 -8.61
CA PHE A 156 -10.27 -4.24 -9.17
C PHE A 156 -10.31 -4.30 -10.69
N ARG A 157 -11.50 -4.38 -11.30
CA ARG A 157 -11.64 -4.35 -12.76
C ARG A 157 -11.19 -3.02 -13.34
N ALA A 158 -11.61 -1.91 -12.72
CA ALA A 158 -11.22 -0.57 -13.17
C ALA A 158 -9.72 -0.32 -12.98
N ALA A 159 -9.15 -0.77 -11.87
CA ALA A 159 -7.72 -0.67 -11.60
C ALA A 159 -6.89 -1.49 -12.59
N GLN A 160 -7.29 -2.74 -12.86
CA GLN A 160 -6.59 -3.61 -13.81
C GLN A 160 -6.64 -3.03 -15.23
N ALA A 161 -7.79 -2.56 -15.69
CA ALA A 161 -7.93 -1.94 -17.01
C ALA A 161 -7.00 -0.73 -17.17
N GLU A 162 -6.89 0.11 -16.13
CA GLU A 162 -5.98 1.26 -16.16
C GLU A 162 -4.50 0.84 -16.15
N ILE A 163 -4.14 -0.22 -15.42
CA ILE A 163 -2.79 -0.78 -15.45
C ILE A 163 -2.46 -1.30 -16.85
N ASP A 164 -3.36 -2.07 -17.47
CA ASP A 164 -3.18 -2.62 -18.82
C ASP A 164 -3.01 -1.49 -19.86
N GLU A 165 -3.70 -0.36 -19.67
CA GLU A 165 -3.57 0.79 -20.56
C GLU A 165 -2.22 1.51 -20.44
N ARG A 166 -1.60 1.52 -19.25
CA ARG A 166 -0.43 2.39 -18.94
C ARG A 166 0.89 1.65 -18.78
N ALA A 167 0.86 0.43 -18.27
CA ALA A 167 2.05 -0.41 -18.11
C ALA A 167 2.31 -1.17 -19.42
N ARG A 168 2.91 -0.50 -20.41
CA ARG A 168 3.13 -1.06 -21.76
C ARG A 168 4.59 -1.45 -22.05
N LEU A 169 5.50 -1.21 -21.12
CA LEU A 169 6.90 -1.62 -21.27
C LEU A 169 6.98 -3.14 -21.17
N ALA A 170 7.90 -3.78 -21.90
CA ALA A 170 7.95 -5.26 -21.94
C ALA A 170 8.03 -5.91 -20.55
N PHE A 171 8.70 -5.25 -19.62
CA PHE A 171 8.94 -5.74 -18.26
C PHE A 171 7.75 -5.49 -17.31
N SER A 172 6.93 -4.45 -17.55
CA SER A 172 5.74 -4.12 -16.75
C SER A 172 4.41 -4.56 -17.39
N ALA A 173 4.39 -4.86 -18.70
CA ALA A 173 3.20 -5.25 -19.44
C ALA A 173 2.62 -6.56 -18.92
N GLY A 174 1.33 -6.55 -18.59
CA GLY A 174 0.66 -7.67 -17.94
C GLY A 174 0.83 -7.71 -16.42
N ALA A 175 1.28 -6.62 -15.80
CA ALA A 175 1.21 -6.46 -14.35
C ALA A 175 -0.22 -6.67 -13.83
N ARG A 176 -0.35 -7.29 -12.66
CA ARG A 176 -1.64 -7.65 -12.06
C ARG A 176 -1.86 -6.94 -10.75
N ILE A 177 -3.10 -6.52 -10.52
CA ILE A 177 -3.57 -6.03 -9.22
C ILE A 177 -4.58 -7.01 -8.64
N MET A 178 -4.38 -7.41 -7.38
CA MET A 178 -5.22 -8.41 -6.72
C MET A 178 -5.44 -8.09 -5.24
N PRO A 179 -6.52 -8.61 -4.63
CA PRO A 179 -6.75 -8.45 -3.20
C PRO A 179 -5.65 -9.14 -2.36
N ALA A 180 -5.42 -8.60 -1.17
CA ALA A 180 -4.59 -9.22 -0.13
C ALA A 180 -5.11 -10.60 0.29
N GLY A 181 -4.19 -11.52 0.56
CA GLY A 181 -4.48 -12.92 0.83
C GLY A 181 -4.66 -13.26 2.31
N LEU A 182 -4.21 -12.39 3.22
CA LEU A 182 -4.20 -12.68 4.65
C LEU A 182 -5.52 -12.39 5.39
N GLY A 183 -6.47 -11.73 4.74
CA GLY A 183 -7.75 -11.36 5.34
C GLY A 183 -7.60 -10.63 6.69
N ASP A 184 -8.46 -10.98 7.65
CA ASP A 184 -8.50 -10.34 8.98
C ASP A 184 -7.23 -10.57 9.82
N ALA A 185 -6.47 -11.63 9.53
CA ALA A 185 -5.21 -11.91 10.21
C ALA A 185 -4.03 -11.04 9.71
N GLY A 186 -4.22 -10.33 8.59
CA GLY A 186 -3.19 -9.53 7.92
C GLY A 186 -2.40 -8.61 8.84
N PRO A 187 -3.02 -7.78 9.70
CA PRO A 187 -2.30 -6.89 10.60
C PRO A 187 -1.37 -7.61 11.58
N LEU A 188 -1.83 -8.72 12.18
CA LEU A 188 -1.04 -9.49 13.14
C LEU A 188 0.09 -10.26 12.45
N ILE A 189 -0.19 -10.87 11.30
CA ILE A 189 0.82 -11.58 10.50
C ILE A 189 1.88 -10.60 9.97
N GLY A 190 1.46 -9.42 9.52
CA GLY A 190 2.38 -8.37 9.09
C GLY A 190 3.28 -7.88 10.22
N ALA A 191 2.73 -7.64 11.42
CA ALA A 191 3.51 -7.28 12.59
C ALA A 191 4.50 -8.39 12.99
N ALA A 192 4.07 -9.66 12.93
CA ALA A 192 4.95 -10.81 13.15
C ALA A 192 6.07 -10.88 12.10
N ALA A 193 5.77 -10.58 10.84
CA ALA A 193 6.77 -10.54 9.76
C ALA A 193 7.82 -9.45 9.98
N VAL A 194 7.43 -8.27 10.49
CA VAL A 194 8.37 -7.21 10.91
C VAL A 194 9.30 -7.71 12.01
N GLY A 195 8.75 -8.34 13.05
CA GLY A 195 9.57 -8.92 14.13
C GLY A 195 10.52 -10.01 13.63
N TRP A 196 10.02 -10.91 12.78
CA TRP A 196 10.81 -12.00 12.18
C TRP A 196 11.97 -11.48 11.33
N ARG A 197 11.71 -10.46 10.50
CA ARG A 197 12.75 -9.78 9.71
C ARG A 197 13.82 -9.18 10.62
N GLY A 198 13.41 -8.40 11.63
CA GLY A 198 14.34 -7.73 12.54
C GLY A 198 15.25 -8.67 13.33
N LEU A 199 14.78 -9.89 13.63
CA LEU A 199 15.60 -10.93 14.28
C LEU A 199 16.64 -11.56 13.34
N ARG A 200 16.41 -11.54 12.02
CA ARG A 200 17.30 -12.10 11.00
C ARG A 200 18.29 -11.09 10.43
N GLU A 201 17.89 -9.83 10.40
CA GLU A 201 18.66 -8.68 9.96
C GLU A 201 18.79 -7.72 11.16
N PRO A 202 19.67 -8.01 12.14
CA PRO A 202 19.92 -7.04 13.20
C PRO A 202 20.45 -5.77 12.51
N SER A 203 19.67 -4.70 12.56
CA SER A 203 20.17 -3.39 12.19
C SER A 203 21.35 -3.09 13.12
N ASP A 204 22.54 -2.86 12.55
CA ASP A 204 23.60 -2.17 13.28
C ASP A 204 23.00 -0.85 13.80
N GLY A 205 23.02 -0.69 15.12
CA GLY A 205 22.14 0.19 15.90
C GLY A 205 22.16 1.67 15.55
#